data_AF-A0A5K1B8L6-F1
#
_entry.id   AF-A0A5K1B8L6-F1
#
_cell.length_a   1.000
_cell.length_b   1.000
_cell.length_c   1.000
_cell.angle_alpha   90.00
_cell.angle_beta   90.00
_cell.angle_gamma   90.00
#
_symmetry.space_group_name_H-M   'P 1'
#
loop_
_entity.id
_entity.type
_entity.pdbx_description
1 polymer ?
#
loop_
_entity_poly.entity_id
_entity_poly.type
_entity_poly.pdbx_seq_one_letter_code
_entity_poly.pdbx_strand_id
1 'polypeptide(L)'
;VGTAVDGTRTPDDHYCWERPEDMDYPRPVQKTVAGPDLAGEMAAALAAASIVFKDDAAYSKRLVAAAATVFDFARDRGRRATYSRGNPAIDMFYNSTSYFDEYMWGGAWLYYATGNVSYLALVTDAAMARNAMALMNVPDLGVLSWDNKIPAVEVLLSRYRLFLNPGYPYEEMLQAYQKQTALTLCSYLQQFQVFNFTK
;
A
#
# COMPACT_ATOMS: atom_id res chain seq x y z
N VAL A 1 -10.89 -14.23 6.71
CA VAL A 1 -10.33 -14.05 8.07
C VAL A 1 -11.51 -14.12 9.04
N GLY A 2 -11.32 -14.68 10.24
CA GLY A 2 -12.37 -14.70 11.26
C GLY A 2 -12.66 -13.30 11.81
N THR A 3 -13.60 -13.20 12.74
CA THR A 3 -13.84 -11.99 13.53
C THR A 3 -13.65 -12.34 14.99
N ALA A 4 -13.08 -11.41 15.75
CA ALA A 4 -12.97 -11.51 17.20
C ALA A 4 -13.47 -10.23 17.85
N VAL A 5 -13.91 -10.31 19.10
CA VAL A 5 -14.25 -9.15 19.91
C VAL A 5 -13.44 -9.19 21.20
N ASP A 6 -12.68 -8.12 21.45
CA ASP A 6 -11.81 -8.04 22.62
C ASP A 6 -12.58 -8.20 23.94
N GLY A 7 -12.01 -8.97 24.86
CA GLY A 7 -12.55 -9.21 26.19
C GLY A 7 -13.82 -10.06 26.26
N THR A 8 -14.28 -10.67 25.17
CA THR A 8 -15.48 -11.53 25.21
C THR A 8 -15.15 -12.97 25.63
N ARG A 9 -16.18 -13.67 26.13
CA ARG A 9 -16.13 -15.11 26.42
C ARG A 9 -16.99 -15.93 25.47
N THR A 10 -17.45 -15.31 24.39
CA THR A 10 -18.20 -15.97 23.34
C THR A 10 -17.21 -16.65 22.41
N PRO A 11 -17.40 -17.92 22.02
CA PRO A 11 -16.54 -18.59 21.04
C PRO A 11 -16.37 -17.76 19.76
N ASP A 12 -15.13 -17.40 19.45
CA ASP A 12 -14.71 -16.63 18.27
C ASP A 12 -13.24 -16.90 17.91
N ASP A 13 -12.72 -16.18 16.91
CA ASP A 13 -11.38 -16.43 16.35
C ASP A 13 -10.20 -16.24 17.33
N HIS A 14 -10.39 -15.46 18.40
CA HIS A 14 -9.34 -15.23 19.40
C HIS A 14 -9.62 -15.94 20.72
N TYR A 15 -10.89 -16.19 21.03
CA TYR A 15 -11.29 -16.91 22.24
C TYR A 15 -10.96 -18.41 22.15
N CYS A 16 -11.18 -19.02 20.98
CA CYS A 16 -10.97 -20.46 20.79
C CYS A 16 -9.52 -20.78 20.42
N TRP A 17 -8.86 -21.63 21.22
CA TRP A 17 -7.56 -22.22 20.87
C TRP A 17 -7.75 -23.65 20.37
N GLU A 18 -7.93 -23.80 19.07
CA GLU A 18 -8.20 -25.09 18.42
C GLU A 18 -7.57 -25.15 17.03
N ARG A 19 -7.61 -26.33 16.42
CA ARG A 19 -7.14 -26.48 15.04
C ARG A 19 -8.16 -25.85 14.10
N PRO A 20 -7.74 -25.24 12.98
CA PRO A 20 -8.66 -24.56 12.08
C PRO A 20 -9.74 -25.49 11.48
N GLU A 21 -9.44 -26.79 11.30
CA GLU A 21 -10.41 -27.78 10.84
C GLU A 21 -11.49 -28.15 11.88
N ASP A 22 -11.23 -27.86 13.16
CA ASP A 22 -12.13 -28.18 14.28
C ASP A 22 -13.05 -27.00 14.64
N MET A 23 -12.85 -25.82 14.03
CA MET A 23 -13.64 -24.61 14.32
C MET A 23 -15.12 -24.80 14.02
N ASP A 24 -15.97 -24.72 15.04
CA ASP A 24 -17.43 -24.85 14.93
C ASP A 24 -18.19 -23.54 15.22
N TYR A 25 -17.48 -22.48 15.60
CA TYR A 25 -18.06 -21.16 15.85
C TYR A 25 -18.41 -20.38 14.56
N PRO A 26 -19.37 -19.45 14.60
CA PRO A 26 -19.73 -18.64 13.43
C PRO A 26 -18.57 -17.78 12.92
N ARG A 27 -18.34 -17.79 11.59
CA ARG A 27 -17.30 -17.01 10.91
C ARG A 27 -17.93 -16.01 9.92
N PRO A 28 -18.48 -14.88 10.39
CA PRO A 28 -19.21 -13.96 9.54
C PRO A 28 -18.30 -13.25 8.53
N VAL A 29 -18.83 -13.01 7.33
CA VAL A 29 -18.14 -12.23 6.30
C VAL A 29 -18.40 -10.75 6.51
N GLN A 30 -17.33 -9.98 6.72
CA GLN A 30 -17.39 -8.53 6.70
C GLN A 30 -17.43 -8.02 5.25
N LYS A 31 -18.37 -7.14 4.95
CA LYS A 31 -18.48 -6.46 3.65
C LYS A 31 -18.32 -4.98 3.87
N THR A 32 -17.64 -4.32 2.95
CA THR A 32 -17.54 -2.86 2.97
C THR A 32 -18.04 -2.26 1.66
N VAL A 33 -18.62 -1.06 1.76
CA VAL A 33 -19.01 -0.20 0.64
C VAL A 33 -18.06 1.00 0.48
N ALA A 34 -17.12 1.17 1.41
CA ALA A 34 -16.07 2.18 1.41
C ALA A 34 -14.81 1.62 2.10
N GLY A 35 -13.69 1.57 1.38
CA GLY A 35 -12.44 0.98 1.88
C GLY A 35 -11.33 1.15 0.86
N PRO A 36 -10.93 2.40 0.58
CA PRO A 36 -9.95 2.71 -0.46
C PRO A 36 -8.55 2.20 -0.12
N ASP A 37 -8.19 2.17 1.15
CA ASP A 37 -7.01 1.51 1.71
C ASP A 37 -6.98 0.02 1.36
N LEU A 38 -7.97 -0.74 1.83
CA LEU A 38 -8.07 -2.18 1.58
C LEU A 38 -8.08 -2.48 0.08
N ALA A 39 -8.88 -1.73 -0.69
CA ALA A 39 -8.97 -1.91 -2.13
C ALA A 39 -7.68 -1.52 -2.87
N GLY A 40 -6.98 -0.47 -2.42
CA GLY A 40 -5.71 -0.05 -2.99
C GLY A 40 -4.61 -1.11 -2.79
N GLU A 41 -4.55 -1.72 -1.60
CA GLU A 41 -3.62 -2.83 -1.34
C GLU A 41 -3.98 -4.09 -2.14
N MET A 42 -5.27 -4.43 -2.24
CA MET A 42 -5.73 -5.54 -3.09
C MET A 42 -5.35 -5.31 -4.56
N ALA A 43 -5.51 -4.09 -5.07
CA ALA A 43 -5.12 -3.73 -6.42
C ALA A 43 -3.60 -3.87 -6.62
N ALA A 44 -2.80 -3.39 -5.67
CA ALA A 44 -1.35 -3.55 -5.69
C ALA A 44 -0.93 -5.02 -5.74
N ALA A 45 -1.50 -5.87 -4.88
CA ALA A 45 -1.21 -7.30 -4.82
C ALA A 45 -1.57 -8.01 -6.13
N LEU A 46 -2.76 -7.74 -6.69
CA LEU A 46 -3.21 -8.32 -7.96
C LEU A 46 -2.34 -7.85 -9.14
N ALA A 47 -1.99 -6.57 -9.18
CA ALA A 47 -1.12 -6.01 -10.22
C ALA A 47 0.30 -6.60 -10.13
N ALA A 48 0.89 -6.69 -8.94
CA ALA A 48 2.19 -7.32 -8.71
C ALA A 48 2.18 -8.80 -9.13
N ALA A 49 1.16 -9.55 -8.70
CA ALA A 49 0.99 -10.96 -9.07
C ALA A 49 0.88 -11.14 -10.59
N SER A 50 0.20 -10.23 -11.29
CA SER A 50 0.08 -10.30 -12.75
C SER A 50 1.42 -10.25 -13.48
N ILE A 51 2.41 -9.55 -12.91
CA ILE A 51 3.77 -9.47 -13.44
C ILE A 51 4.51 -10.79 -13.19
N VAL A 52 4.34 -11.38 -12.00
CA VAL A 52 4.93 -12.70 -11.66
C VAL A 52 4.39 -13.79 -12.58
N PHE A 53 3.07 -13.81 -12.83
CA PHE A 53 2.41 -14.82 -13.66
C PHE A 53 2.38 -14.47 -15.15
N LYS A 54 3.30 -13.62 -15.64
CA LYS A 54 3.30 -13.15 -17.03
C LYS A 54 3.36 -14.28 -18.07
N ASP A 55 4.00 -15.41 -17.72
CA ASP A 55 4.10 -16.58 -18.60
C ASP A 55 2.76 -17.34 -18.74
N ASP A 56 1.86 -17.21 -17.76
CA ASP A 56 0.44 -17.57 -17.93
C ASP A 56 -0.35 -16.33 -18.33
N ALA A 57 -0.32 -16.03 -19.63
CA ALA A 57 -0.93 -14.81 -20.17
C ALA A 57 -2.44 -14.68 -19.86
N ALA A 58 -3.17 -15.80 -19.79
CA ALA A 58 -4.59 -15.78 -19.49
C ALA A 58 -4.84 -15.41 -18.02
N TYR A 59 -4.06 -15.98 -17.11
CA TYR A 59 -4.17 -15.66 -15.69
C TYR A 59 -3.66 -14.26 -15.37
N SER A 60 -2.50 -13.86 -15.91
CA SER A 60 -1.94 -12.50 -15.78
C SER A 60 -2.96 -11.43 -16.22
N LYS A 61 -3.62 -11.62 -17.37
CA LYS A 61 -4.65 -10.69 -17.85
C LYS A 61 -5.86 -10.59 -16.92
N ARG A 62 -6.29 -11.71 -16.32
CA ARG A 62 -7.37 -11.71 -15.32
C ARG A 62 -6.98 -10.93 -14.07
N LEU A 63 -5.75 -11.10 -13.60
CA LEU A 63 -5.22 -10.37 -12.44
C LEU A 63 -5.14 -8.87 -12.69
N VAL A 64 -4.62 -8.43 -13.85
CA VAL A 64 -4.61 -6.99 -14.22
C VAL A 64 -6.02 -6.42 -14.27
N ALA A 65 -6.97 -7.13 -14.88
CA ALA A 65 -8.36 -6.66 -14.98
C ALA A 65 -9.02 -6.54 -13.60
N ALA A 66 -8.77 -7.50 -12.71
CA ALA A 66 -9.24 -7.44 -11.33
C ALA A 66 -8.57 -6.28 -10.56
N ALA A 67 -7.26 -6.09 -10.72
CA ALA A 67 -6.52 -5.00 -10.09
C ALA A 67 -7.09 -3.63 -10.48
N ALA A 68 -7.33 -3.40 -11.77
CA ALA A 68 -7.92 -2.16 -12.26
C ALA A 68 -9.34 -1.94 -11.70
N THR A 69 -10.17 -2.99 -11.70
CA THR A 69 -11.55 -2.91 -11.16
C THR A 69 -11.57 -2.52 -9.68
N VAL A 70 -10.70 -3.14 -8.87
CA VAL A 70 -10.65 -2.85 -7.43
C VAL A 70 -10.02 -1.49 -7.16
N PHE A 71 -9.04 -1.06 -7.97
CA PHE A 71 -8.48 0.28 -7.86
C PHE A 71 -9.47 1.38 -8.26
N ASP A 72 -10.32 1.14 -9.25
CA ASP A 72 -11.40 2.07 -9.60
C ASP A 72 -12.40 2.23 -8.44
N PHE A 73 -12.72 1.13 -7.74
CA PHE A 73 -13.49 1.19 -6.50
C PHE A 73 -12.76 2.00 -5.42
N ALA A 74 -11.46 1.79 -5.23
CA ALA A 74 -10.65 2.54 -4.27
C ALA A 74 -10.65 4.05 -4.58
N ARG A 75 -10.61 4.41 -5.85
CA ARG A 75 -10.50 5.81 -6.31
C ARG A 75 -11.85 6.52 -6.41
N ASP A 76 -12.97 5.83 -6.18
CA ASP A 76 -14.30 6.43 -6.20
C ASP A 76 -14.42 7.54 -5.12
N ARG A 77 -14.76 8.76 -5.56
CA ARG A 77 -14.89 9.92 -4.69
C ARG A 77 -16.02 9.78 -3.66
N GLY A 78 -17.04 8.98 -3.95
CA GLY A 78 -18.16 8.71 -3.04
C GLY A 78 -17.85 7.66 -1.96
N ARG A 79 -16.67 7.03 -1.99
CA ARG A 79 -16.31 5.89 -1.12
C ARG A 79 -15.09 6.16 -0.23
N ARG A 80 -14.85 7.42 0.11
CA ARG A 80 -13.65 7.86 0.87
C ARG A 80 -13.82 7.75 2.39
N ALA A 81 -13.83 6.52 2.88
CA ALA A 81 -13.70 6.20 4.30
C ALA A 81 -12.83 4.96 4.44
N THR A 82 -11.90 4.94 5.38
CA THR A 82 -11.02 3.79 5.63
C THR A 82 -11.85 2.54 5.93
N TYR A 83 -11.36 1.37 5.53
CA TYR A 83 -12.12 0.12 5.65
C TYR A 83 -12.42 -0.27 7.11
N SER A 84 -11.59 0.18 8.04
CA SER A 84 -11.75 -0.05 9.49
C SER A 84 -12.73 0.93 10.14
N ARG A 85 -13.06 2.07 9.51
CA ARG A 85 -13.75 3.19 10.18
C ARG A 85 -15.11 2.78 10.72
N GLY A 86 -15.24 2.80 12.04
CA GLY A 86 -16.50 2.51 12.73
C GLY A 86 -16.90 1.03 12.65
N ASN A 87 -15.96 0.14 12.37
CA ASN A 87 -16.16 -1.31 12.41
C ASN A 87 -15.33 -1.90 13.57
N PRO A 88 -15.95 -2.16 14.73
CA PRO A 88 -15.28 -2.74 15.89
C PRO A 88 -14.61 -4.08 15.62
N ALA A 89 -15.11 -4.86 14.64
CA ALA A 89 -14.52 -6.15 14.30
C ALA A 89 -13.18 -6.02 13.53
N ILE A 90 -12.80 -4.80 13.14
CA ILE A 90 -11.61 -4.52 12.32
C ILE A 90 -10.70 -3.50 13.00
N ASP A 91 -11.25 -2.38 13.48
CA ASP A 91 -10.46 -1.26 14.02
C ASP A 91 -9.63 -1.63 15.25
N MET A 92 -10.05 -2.61 16.05
CA MET A 92 -9.25 -3.05 17.20
C MET A 92 -8.02 -3.88 16.81
N PHE A 93 -7.97 -4.41 15.58
CA PHE A 93 -6.89 -5.28 15.12
C PHE A 93 -6.02 -4.65 14.04
N TYR A 94 -6.65 -4.15 12.98
CA TYR A 94 -5.99 -3.58 11.82
C TYR A 94 -6.64 -2.24 11.46
N ASN A 95 -6.51 -1.27 12.36
CA ASN A 95 -7.01 0.08 12.10
C ASN A 95 -6.21 0.79 11.00
N SER A 96 -6.84 1.12 9.87
CA SER A 96 -6.18 1.91 8.84
C SER A 96 -6.03 3.38 9.27
N THR A 97 -4.82 3.93 9.13
CA THR A 97 -4.56 5.34 9.43
C THR A 97 -4.75 6.25 8.22
N SER A 98 -4.49 5.73 7.02
CA SER A 98 -4.54 6.45 5.75
C SER A 98 -5.00 5.52 4.64
N TYR A 99 -5.35 6.11 3.49
CA TYR A 99 -5.57 5.41 2.22
C TYR A 99 -4.82 6.07 1.05
N PHE A 100 -4.13 7.20 1.30
CA PHE A 100 -3.46 7.96 0.24
C PHE A 100 -2.17 7.29 -0.20
N ASP A 101 -1.46 6.66 0.72
CA ASP A 101 -0.31 5.83 0.43
C ASP A 101 -0.72 4.54 -0.31
N GLU A 102 -1.90 3.97 -0.04
CA GLU A 102 -2.45 2.87 -0.85
C GLU A 102 -2.83 3.30 -2.28
N TYR A 103 -3.27 4.54 -2.48
CA TYR A 103 -3.44 5.06 -3.85
C TYR A 103 -2.12 5.14 -4.58
N MET A 104 -1.06 5.57 -3.89
CA MET A 104 0.28 5.62 -4.45
C MET A 104 0.83 4.22 -4.73
N TRP A 105 0.60 3.27 -3.82
CA TRP A 105 1.04 1.88 -3.94
C TRP A 105 0.33 1.13 -5.06
N GLY A 106 -1.01 1.14 -5.06
CA GLY A 106 -1.82 0.52 -6.10
C GLY A 106 -1.55 1.15 -7.47
N GLY A 107 -1.42 2.47 -7.54
CA GLY A 107 -1.07 3.17 -8.77
C GLY A 107 0.31 2.78 -9.29
N ALA A 108 1.32 2.69 -8.43
CA ALA A 108 2.67 2.31 -8.84
C ALA A 108 2.69 0.88 -9.43
N TRP A 109 2.07 -0.09 -8.75
CA TRP A 109 2.00 -1.46 -9.25
C TRP A 109 1.17 -1.60 -10.52
N LEU A 110 0.05 -0.89 -10.63
CA LEU A 110 -0.74 -0.87 -11.86
C LEU A 110 0.04 -0.27 -13.03
N TYR A 111 0.84 0.78 -12.78
CA TYR A 111 1.76 1.29 -13.79
C TYR A 111 2.75 0.20 -14.23
N TYR A 112 3.42 -0.48 -13.29
CA TYR A 112 4.35 -1.56 -13.62
C TYR A 112 3.70 -2.72 -14.38
N ALA A 113 2.45 -3.07 -14.04
CA ALA A 113 1.72 -4.18 -14.66
C ALA A 113 1.19 -3.85 -16.06
N THR A 114 0.85 -2.59 -16.33
CA THR A 114 0.10 -2.20 -17.54
C THR A 114 0.86 -1.27 -18.48
N GLY A 115 1.87 -0.55 -17.98
CA GLY A 115 2.51 0.57 -18.67
C GLY A 115 1.60 1.80 -18.84
N ASN A 116 0.39 1.82 -18.23
CA ASN A 116 -0.54 2.93 -18.39
C ASN A 116 -0.06 4.16 -17.61
N VAL A 117 0.36 5.19 -18.34
CA VAL A 117 0.94 6.43 -17.81
C VAL A 117 -0.02 7.24 -16.95
N SER A 118 -1.33 6.99 -16.99
CA SER A 118 -2.27 7.66 -16.09
C SER A 118 -2.00 7.31 -14.62
N TYR A 119 -1.59 6.07 -14.35
CA TYR A 119 -1.21 5.64 -13.01
C TYR A 119 0.11 6.28 -12.59
N LEU A 120 1.10 6.38 -13.49
CA LEU A 120 2.33 7.10 -13.20
C LEU A 120 2.05 8.57 -12.87
N ALA A 121 1.23 9.24 -13.69
CA ALA A 121 0.83 10.63 -13.45
C ALA A 121 0.12 10.80 -12.10
N LEU A 122 -0.72 9.83 -11.70
CA LEU A 122 -1.39 9.83 -10.39
C LEU A 122 -0.39 9.77 -9.23
N VAL A 123 0.59 8.87 -9.30
CA VAL A 123 1.52 8.64 -8.18
C VAL A 123 2.66 9.66 -8.13
N THR A 124 2.85 10.45 -9.18
CA THR A 124 3.78 11.58 -9.20
C THR A 124 3.09 12.93 -9.01
N ASP A 125 1.77 12.96 -8.82
CA ASP A 125 1.03 14.18 -8.60
C ASP A 125 1.39 14.80 -7.23
N ALA A 126 1.68 16.10 -7.21
CA ALA A 126 2.10 16.79 -6.00
C ALA A 126 1.01 16.85 -4.92
N ALA A 127 -0.28 16.89 -5.31
CA ALA A 127 -1.36 16.81 -4.33
C ALA A 127 -1.48 15.40 -3.75
N MET A 128 -1.23 14.36 -4.55
CA MET A 128 -1.17 12.98 -4.05
C MET A 128 -0.06 12.81 -3.01
N ALA A 129 1.16 13.21 -3.35
CA ALA A 129 2.32 13.13 -2.45
C ALA A 129 2.08 13.90 -1.13
N ARG A 130 1.47 15.10 -1.22
CA ARG A 130 1.13 15.91 -0.05
C ARG A 130 0.08 15.24 0.83
N ASN A 131 -0.98 14.70 0.24
CA ASN A 131 -2.05 14.05 1.01
C ASN A 131 -1.58 12.76 1.68
N ALA A 132 -0.65 12.03 1.04
CA ALA A 132 0.00 10.85 1.62
C ALA A 132 1.10 11.21 2.63
N MET A 133 1.44 12.49 2.82
CA MET A 133 2.58 12.92 3.64
C MET A 133 3.93 12.32 3.21
N ALA A 134 4.07 11.91 1.94
CA ALA A 134 5.20 11.13 1.45
C ALA A 134 6.57 11.81 1.68
N LEU A 135 6.63 13.13 1.52
CA LEU A 135 7.86 13.91 1.66
C LEU A 135 8.08 14.48 3.07
N MET A 136 7.34 14.00 4.07
CA MET A 136 7.49 14.44 5.45
C MET A 136 8.51 13.57 6.20
N ASN A 137 9.38 14.22 6.98
CA ASN A 137 10.35 13.53 7.83
C ASN A 137 9.72 13.09 9.16
N VAL A 138 8.77 12.16 9.08
CA VAL A 138 8.14 11.52 10.24
C VAL A 138 8.70 10.10 10.35
N PRO A 139 9.31 9.71 11.49
CA PRO A 139 9.95 8.40 11.64
C PRO A 139 9.07 7.21 11.25
N ASP A 140 7.79 7.23 11.67
CA ASP A 140 6.85 6.14 11.39
C ASP A 140 6.53 6.01 9.88
N LEU A 141 6.56 7.12 9.13
CA LEU A 141 6.37 7.09 7.68
C LEU A 141 7.59 6.54 6.92
N GLY A 142 8.76 6.43 7.58
CA GLY A 142 9.98 5.85 7.01
C GLY A 142 10.01 4.31 7.02
N VAL A 143 9.07 3.66 7.70
CA VAL A 143 9.02 2.20 7.87
C VAL A 143 7.90 1.59 7.06
N LEU A 144 8.22 0.66 6.16
CA LEU A 144 7.23 -0.11 5.43
C LEU A 144 6.44 -1.00 6.41
N SER A 145 5.11 -0.93 6.34
CA SER A 145 4.23 -1.79 7.12
C SER A 145 2.98 -2.15 6.32
N TRP A 146 2.07 -2.92 6.92
CA TRP A 146 0.77 -3.20 6.33
C TRP A 146 -0.12 -1.95 6.23
N ASP A 147 0.14 -0.92 7.04
CA ASP A 147 -0.63 0.34 7.12
C ASP A 147 0.10 1.54 6.48
N ASN A 148 1.41 1.42 6.21
CA ASN A 148 2.20 2.48 5.57
C ASN A 148 2.99 1.95 4.38
N LYS A 149 2.65 2.45 3.18
CA LYS A 149 3.30 2.04 1.91
C LYS A 149 4.29 3.06 1.36
N ILE A 150 4.40 4.24 1.97
CA ILE A 150 5.23 5.35 1.48
C ILE A 150 6.66 4.92 1.14
N PRO A 151 7.45 4.32 2.06
CA PRO A 151 8.86 4.07 1.79
C PRO A 151 9.05 3.03 0.68
N ALA A 152 8.11 2.10 0.51
CA ALA A 152 8.13 1.15 -0.59
C ALA A 152 7.83 1.82 -1.94
N VAL A 153 6.82 2.70 -1.99
CA VAL A 153 6.52 3.47 -3.20
C VAL A 153 7.71 4.34 -3.60
N GLU A 154 8.32 5.03 -2.65
CA GLU A 154 9.47 5.89 -2.91
C GLU A 154 10.64 5.12 -3.50
N VAL A 155 10.95 3.93 -2.97
CA VAL A 155 11.98 3.04 -3.52
C VAL A 155 11.62 2.58 -4.94
N LEU A 156 10.37 2.16 -5.17
CA LEU A 156 9.90 1.72 -6.50
C LEU A 156 9.98 2.83 -7.55
N LEU A 157 9.63 4.06 -7.18
CA LEU A 157 9.66 5.22 -8.08
C LEU A 157 11.08 5.76 -8.26
N SER A 158 11.93 5.68 -7.24
CA SER A 158 13.37 5.94 -7.36
C SER A 158 14.04 5.00 -8.35
N ARG A 159 13.70 3.71 -8.28
CA ARG A 159 14.16 2.71 -9.25
C ARG A 159 13.70 3.07 -10.67
N TYR A 160 12.43 3.43 -10.83
CA TYR A 160 11.89 3.85 -12.13
C TYR A 160 12.66 5.04 -12.72
N ARG A 161 12.95 6.06 -11.90
CA ARG A 161 13.77 7.22 -12.29
C ARG A 161 15.16 6.81 -12.76
N LEU A 162 15.86 6.00 -11.95
CA LEU A 162 17.25 5.63 -12.19
C LEU A 162 17.45 4.77 -13.44
N PHE A 163 16.53 3.85 -13.73
CA PHE A 163 16.69 2.90 -14.82
C PHE A 163 15.99 3.31 -16.11
N LEU A 164 14.83 3.96 -16.02
CA LEU A 164 14.02 4.30 -17.20
C LEU A 164 14.03 5.78 -17.54
N ASN A 165 14.44 6.66 -16.61
CA ASN A 165 14.62 8.10 -16.80
C ASN A 165 13.50 8.75 -17.66
N PRO A 166 12.25 8.74 -17.19
CA PRO A 166 11.10 9.17 -17.98
C PRO A 166 11.07 10.67 -18.28
N GLY A 167 11.86 11.47 -17.55
CA GLY A 167 11.91 12.92 -17.71
C GLY A 167 10.61 13.64 -17.34
N TYR A 168 10.40 14.79 -17.96
CA TYR A 168 9.21 15.64 -17.75
C TYR A 168 7.92 14.92 -18.20
N PRO A 169 6.80 15.04 -17.48
CA PRO A 169 6.54 15.90 -16.30
C PRO A 169 6.85 15.25 -14.95
N TYR A 170 7.38 14.03 -14.92
CA TYR A 170 7.48 13.22 -13.71
C TYR A 170 8.75 13.49 -12.89
N GLU A 171 9.78 14.02 -13.54
CA GLU A 171 11.14 14.13 -13.02
C GLU A 171 11.23 14.82 -11.64
N GLU A 172 10.52 15.92 -11.43
CA GLU A 172 10.59 16.68 -10.18
C GLU A 172 10.16 15.83 -8.97
N MET A 173 9.02 15.14 -9.10
CA MET A 173 8.51 14.30 -8.02
C MET A 173 9.36 13.03 -7.83
N LEU A 174 9.80 12.42 -8.93
CA LEU A 174 10.68 11.25 -8.86
C LEU A 174 12.02 11.58 -8.19
N GLN A 175 12.57 12.76 -8.45
CA GLN A 175 13.77 13.25 -7.76
C GLN A 175 13.50 13.46 -6.26
N ALA A 176 12.33 13.98 -5.90
CA ALA A 176 11.93 14.15 -4.50
C ALA A 176 11.84 12.80 -3.77
N TYR A 177 11.21 11.78 -4.36
CA TYR A 177 11.15 10.43 -3.78
C TYR A 177 12.53 9.78 -3.63
N GLN A 178 13.42 9.98 -4.60
CA GLN A 178 14.79 9.49 -4.48
C GLN A 178 15.56 10.17 -3.35
N LYS A 179 15.39 11.49 -3.20
CA LYS A 179 15.98 12.23 -2.08
C LYS A 179 15.43 11.72 -0.75
N GLN A 180 14.12 11.50 -0.65
CA GLN A 180 13.49 11.01 0.58
C GLN A 180 13.95 9.59 0.91
N THR A 181 14.00 8.69 -0.07
CA THR A 181 14.56 7.33 0.08
C THR A 181 16.01 7.38 0.61
N ALA A 182 16.84 8.29 0.08
CA ALA A 182 18.22 8.44 0.55
C ALA A 182 18.29 8.94 2.01
N LEU A 183 17.44 9.90 2.39
CA LEU A 183 17.35 10.38 3.78
C LEU A 183 16.91 9.26 4.74
N THR A 184 15.87 8.51 4.36
CA THR A 184 15.37 7.36 5.12
C THR A 184 16.47 6.30 5.30
N LEU A 185 17.18 5.91 4.24
CA LEU A 185 18.29 4.96 4.33
C LEU A 185 19.43 5.47 5.23
N CYS A 186 19.83 6.74 5.09
CA CYS A 186 20.85 7.35 5.93
C CYS A 186 20.47 7.38 7.42
N SER A 187 19.17 7.47 7.74
CA SER A 187 18.69 7.45 9.12
C SER A 187 18.90 6.10 9.82
N TYR A 188 18.95 5.00 9.06
CA TYR A 188 19.19 3.65 9.59
C TYR A 188 20.66 3.25 9.65
N LEU A 189 21.53 3.97 8.94
CA LEU A 189 22.96 3.69 8.97
C LEU A 189 23.56 4.20 10.28
N GLN A 190 24.25 3.31 10.99
CA GLN A 190 25.02 3.71 12.15
C GLN A 190 26.08 4.73 11.74
N GLN A 191 26.09 5.88 12.40
CA GLN A 191 27.15 6.87 12.24
C GLN A 191 28.41 6.36 12.94
N PHE A 192 29.21 5.60 12.21
CA PHE A 192 30.56 5.28 12.65
C PHE A 192 31.40 6.56 12.56
N GLN A 193 31.89 7.05 13.70
CA GLN A 193 32.87 8.16 13.82
C GLN A 193 34.26 7.76 13.27
N VAL A 194 34.29 6.91 12.24
CA VAL A 194 35.50 6.36 11.61
C VAL A 194 35.94 7.27 10.47
N PHE A 195 35.03 8.03 9.87
CA PHE A 195 35.32 8.95 8.77
C PHE A 195 34.75 10.34 9.06
N ASN A 196 35.58 11.37 8.85
CA ASN A 196 35.11 12.75 8.80
C ASN A 196 34.33 12.93 7.48
N PHE A 197 33.00 12.91 7.57
CA PHE A 197 32.17 13.34 6.46
C PHE A 197 32.40 14.84 6.23
N THR A 198 32.77 15.22 5.01
CA THR A 198 32.81 16.62 4.60
C THR A 198 31.42 17.22 4.74
N LYS A 199 31.36 18.36 5.44
CA LYS A 199 30.15 19.17 5.63
C LYS A 199 29.60 19.71 4.32
#